data_AF-A0A3L6JPR0-F1
#
_entry.id   AF-A0A3L6JPR0-F1
#
_cell.length_a   1.000
_cell.length_b   1.000
_cell.length_c   1.000
_cell.angle_alpha   90.00
_cell.angle_beta   90.00
_cell.angle_gamma   90.00
#
_symmetry.space_group_name_H-M   'P 1'
#
loop_
_entity.id
_entity.type
_entity.pdbx_description
1 polymer ?
#
loop_
_entity_poly.entity_id
_entity_poly.type
_entity_poly.pdbx_seq_one_letter_code
_entity_poly.pdbx_strand_id
1 'polypeptide(L)'
;MTTISIKEDTRKELLRIAGEIQKKTRERVDFDTVIRFLIEAYSKKIDLKEWKRFVSPIAGVDFDTLYSDLMTERRLDEKGIQ
;
A
#
# COMPACT_ATOMS: atom_id res chain seq x y z
N MET A 1 -15.88 -25.06 8.19
CA MET A 1 -15.41 -24.52 9.49
C MET A 1 -14.23 -25.36 9.90
N THR A 2 -13.04 -24.77 9.93
CA THR A 2 -11.79 -25.45 10.27
C THR A 2 -11.25 -24.79 11.53
N THR A 3 -10.97 -25.59 12.56
CA THR A 3 -10.50 -25.07 13.84
C THR A 3 -8.97 -25.07 13.86
N ILE A 4 -8.40 -23.92 14.15
CA ILE A 4 -6.96 -23.75 14.39
C ILE A 4 -6.77 -23.26 15.81
N SER A 5 -5.91 -23.96 16.56
CA SER A 5 -5.55 -23.56 17.92
C SER A 5 -4.42 -22.54 17.85
N ILE A 6 -4.60 -21.41 18.52
CA ILE A 6 -3.60 -20.35 18.62
C ILE A 6 -3.36 -20.02 20.09
N LYS A 7 -2.12 -19.62 20.40
CA LYS A 7 -1.77 -19.13 21.74
C LYS A 7 -2.47 -17.81 22.01
N GLU A 8 -2.69 -17.52 23.30
CA GLU A 8 -3.38 -16.30 23.72
C GLU A 8 -2.64 -15.02 23.29
N ASP A 9 -1.31 -15.03 23.34
CA ASP A 9 -0.52 -13.88 22.89
C ASP A 9 -0.68 -13.63 21.38
N THR A 10 -0.74 -14.70 20.58
CA THR A 10 -1.02 -14.60 19.14
C THR A 10 -2.42 -14.04 18.88
N ARG A 11 -3.43 -14.48 19.66
CA ARG A 11 -4.80 -13.95 19.55
C ARG A 11 -4.84 -12.45 19.81
N LYS A 12 -4.16 -11.97 20.85
CA LYS A 12 -4.07 -10.54 21.19
C LYS A 12 -3.43 -9.73 20.08
N GLU A 13 -2.36 -10.24 19.48
CA GLU A 13 -1.68 -9.55 18.39
C GLU A 13 -2.55 -9.47 17.12
N LEU A 14 -3.27 -10.55 16.79
CA LEU A 14 -4.22 -10.55 15.68
C LEU A 14 -5.37 -9.54 15.90
N LEU A 15 -5.86 -9.39 17.13
CA LEU A 15 -6.85 -8.34 17.47
C LEU A 15 -6.29 -6.93 17.28
N ARG A 16 -5.03 -6.71 17.67
CA ARG A 16 -4.36 -5.42 17.47
C ARG A 16 -4.28 -5.09 15.98
N ILE A 17 -3.88 -6.06 15.15
CA ILE A 17 -3.83 -5.93 13.69
C ILE A 17 -5.24 -5.65 13.13
N ALA A 18 -6.27 -6.34 13.60
CA ALA A 18 -7.66 -6.11 13.19
C ALA A 18 -8.07 -4.64 13.40
N GLY A 19 -7.77 -4.08 14.58
CA GLY A 19 -8.07 -2.69 14.91
C GLY A 19 -7.36 -1.69 13.99
N GLU A 20 -6.10 -1.93 13.66
CA GLU A 20 -5.34 -1.10 12.71
C GLU A 20 -5.92 -1.15 11.30
N ILE A 21 -6.32 -2.33 10.82
CA ILE A 21 -6.96 -2.48 9.50
C ILE A 21 -8.30 -1.74 9.51
N GLN A 22 -9.14 -1.97 10.52
CA GLN A 22 -10.45 -1.32 10.66
C GLN A 22 -10.33 0.21 10.71
N LYS A 23 -9.31 0.75 11.39
CA LYS A 23 -9.04 2.19 11.42
C LYS A 23 -8.69 2.74 10.04
N LYS A 24 -7.92 1.99 9.24
CA LYS A 24 -7.49 2.40 7.90
C LYS A 24 -8.61 2.29 6.86
N THR A 25 -9.34 1.18 6.85
CA THR A 25 -10.37 0.91 5.83
C THR A 25 -11.74 1.49 6.20
N ARG A 26 -11.98 1.79 7.48
CA ARG A 26 -13.30 2.15 8.05
C ARG A 26 -14.36 1.07 7.88
N GLU A 27 -13.93 -0.16 7.62
CA GLU A 27 -14.80 -1.33 7.48
C GLU A 27 -14.69 -2.24 8.70
N ARG A 28 -15.71 -3.06 8.93
CA ARG A 28 -15.67 -4.07 10.00
C ARG A 28 -14.66 -5.15 9.64
N VAL A 29 -13.74 -5.44 10.56
CA VAL A 29 -12.70 -6.46 10.37
C VAL A 29 -12.90 -7.60 11.36
N ASP A 30 -12.87 -8.84 10.86
CA ASP A 30 -12.84 -10.06 11.67
C ASP A 30 -11.51 -10.81 11.49
N PHE A 31 -11.35 -11.93 12.20
CA PHE A 31 -10.13 -12.73 12.11
C PHE A 31 -9.91 -13.34 10.73
N ASP A 32 -10.95 -13.65 9.97
CA ASP A 32 -10.80 -14.22 8.63
C ASP A 32 -10.22 -13.18 7.67
N THR A 33 -10.67 -11.92 7.78
CA THR A 33 -10.10 -10.78 7.08
C THR A 33 -8.63 -10.55 7.46
N VAL A 34 -8.29 -10.62 8.75
CA VAL A 34 -6.88 -10.47 9.20
C VAL A 34 -6.01 -11.61 8.66
N ILE A 35 -6.48 -12.86 8.72
CA ILE A 35 -5.73 -14.02 8.22
C ILE A 35 -5.53 -13.89 6.70
N ARG A 36 -6.55 -13.49 5.94
CA ARG A 36 -6.40 -13.21 4.50
C ARG A 36 -5.38 -12.12 4.23
N PHE A 37 -5.43 -11.01 4.96
CA PHE A 37 -4.44 -9.94 4.85
C PHE A 37 -3.01 -10.46 5.10
N LEU A 38 -2.80 -11.30 6.12
CA LEU A 38 -1.49 -11.88 6.41
C LEU A 38 -1.04 -12.89 5.36
N ILE A 39 -1.95 -13.72 4.83
CA ILE A 39 -1.66 -14.64 3.72
C ILE A 39 -1.27 -13.85 2.49
N GLU A 40 -2.01 -12.79 2.15
CA GLU A 40 -1.66 -11.90 1.05
C GLU A 40 -0.33 -11.22 1.28
N ALA A 41 -0.05 -10.69 2.47
CA ALA A 41 1.23 -10.06 2.79
C ALA A 41 2.40 -11.06 2.69
N TYR A 42 2.18 -12.30 3.11
CA TYR A 42 3.17 -13.38 2.98
C TYR A 42 3.39 -13.82 1.53
N SER A 43 2.30 -13.91 0.76
CA SER A 43 2.30 -14.37 -0.64
C SER A 43 2.80 -13.29 -1.60
N LYS A 44 2.39 -12.04 -1.37
CA LYS A 44 2.94 -10.82 -1.95
C LYS A 44 4.25 -10.50 -1.24
N LYS A 45 5.23 -11.41 -1.32
CA LYS A 45 6.62 -10.96 -1.26
C LYS A 45 6.72 -9.85 -2.29
N ILE A 46 7.01 -8.63 -1.84
CA ILE A 46 7.31 -7.53 -2.74
C ILE A 46 8.36 -8.07 -3.70
N ASP A 47 8.03 -8.17 -4.97
CA ASP A 47 9.02 -8.49 -5.97
C ASP A 47 9.97 -7.30 -5.99
N LEU A 48 11.06 -7.40 -5.24
CA LEU A 48 12.05 -6.35 -5.10
C LEU A 48 12.66 -6.00 -6.47
N LYS A 49 12.61 -6.91 -7.45
CA LYS A 49 13.05 -6.66 -8.82
C LYS A 49 12.04 -5.80 -9.57
N GLU A 50 10.74 -6.11 -9.49
CA GLU A 50 9.70 -5.24 -10.05
C GLU A 50 9.65 -3.89 -9.36
N TRP A 51 9.74 -3.85 -8.03
CA TRP A 51 9.80 -2.61 -7.27
C TRP A 51 11.00 -1.75 -7.70
N LYS A 52 12.19 -2.35 -7.77
CA LYS A 52 13.38 -1.65 -8.29
C LYS A 52 13.16 -1.11 -9.68
N ARG A 53 12.56 -1.89 -10.58
CA ARG A 53 12.22 -1.44 -11.94
C ARG A 53 11.24 -0.26 -11.92
N PHE A 54 10.22 -0.31 -11.08
CA PHE A 54 9.22 0.75 -10.94
C PHE A 54 9.82 2.06 -10.43
N VAL A 55 10.74 1.99 -9.45
CA VAL A 55 11.39 3.19 -8.89
C VAL A 55 12.68 3.59 -9.62
N SER A 56 13.05 2.88 -10.69
CA SER A 56 14.26 3.21 -11.45
C SER A 56 14.07 4.52 -12.20
N PRO A 57 15.10 5.39 -12.26
CA PRO A 57 15.07 6.57 -13.13
C PRO A 57 14.79 6.16 -14.59
N ILE A 58 13.96 6.94 -15.28
CA ILE A 58 13.73 6.74 -16.70
C ILE A 58 14.97 7.25 -17.44
N ALA A 59 15.59 6.37 -18.23
CA ALA A 59 16.82 6.71 -18.96
C ALA A 59 16.58 7.89 -19.92
N GLY A 60 17.47 8.87 -19.88
CA GLY A 60 17.40 10.06 -20.73
C GLY A 60 16.39 11.11 -20.27
N VAL A 61 15.77 10.94 -19.10
CA VAL A 61 14.84 11.92 -18.52
C VAL A 61 15.45 12.52 -17.27
N ASP A 62 15.59 13.85 -17.28
CA ASP A 62 16.12 14.64 -16.18
C ASP A 62 15.00 15.13 -15.25
N PHE A 63 15.31 15.19 -13.95
CA PHE A 63 14.34 15.56 -12.92
C PHE A 63 13.91 17.03 -13.06
N ASP A 64 14.85 17.94 -13.28
CA ASP A 64 14.56 19.38 -13.31
C ASP A 64 13.63 19.72 -14.48
N THR A 65 13.85 19.04 -15.61
CA THR A 65 12.99 19.15 -16.80
C THR A 65 11.57 18.68 -16.50
N LEU A 66 11.40 17.45 -15.98
CA LEU A 66 10.07 16.91 -15.62
C LEU A 66 9.35 17.78 -14.59
N TYR A 67 10.09 18.27 -13.60
CA TYR A 67 9.54 19.08 -12.54
C TYR A 67 9.06 20.44 -13.06
N SER A 68 9.83 21.06 -13.96
CA SER A 68 9.43 22.29 -14.64
C SER A 68 8.15 22.11 -15.46
N ASP A 69 8.05 21.01 -16.21
CA ASP A 69 6.86 20.68 -17.02
C ASP A 69 5.63 20.51 -16.13
N LEU A 70 5.74 19.71 -15.06
CA LEU A 70 4.67 19.49 -14.08
C LEU A 70 4.18 20.80 -13.45
N MET A 71 5.11 21.68 -13.06
CA MET A 71 4.77 22.97 -12.46
C MET A 71 4.15 23.94 -13.46
N THR A 72 4.49 23.82 -14.74
CA THR A 72 3.89 24.61 -15.82
C THR A 72 2.44 24.19 -16.04
N GLU A 73 2.19 22.88 -16.16
CA GLU A 73 0.83 22.34 -16.29
C GLU A 73 -0.07 22.74 -15.11
N ARG A 74 0.42 22.60 -13.87
CA ARG A 74 -0.35 23.02 -12.69
C ARG A 74 -0.75 24.49 -12.69
N ARG A 75 0.15 25.38 -13.17
CA ARG A 75 -0.15 26.81 -13.28
C ARG A 75 -1.16 27.12 -14.39
N LEU A 76 -1.23 26.30 -15.43
CA LEU A 76 -2.22 26.41 -16.49
C LEU A 76 -3.59 25.97 -15.97
N ASP A 77 -3.64 24.84 -15.26
CA ASP A 77 -4.84 24.35 -14.57
C ASP A 77 -5.39 25.39 -13.58
N GLU A 78 -4.54 25.98 -12.74
CA GLU A 78 -4.91 27.03 -11.79
C GLU A 78 -5.51 28.28 -12.47
N LYS A 79 -5.10 28.55 -13.71
CA LYS A 79 -5.62 29.67 -14.52
C LYS A 79 -6.86 29.28 -15.34
N GLY A 80 -7.27 28.01 -15.30
CA GLY A 80 -8.38 27.48 -16.10
C GLY A 80 -8.09 27.47 -17.60
N ILE A 81 -6.82 27.42 -18.00
CA ILE A 81 -6.39 27.34 -19.39
C ILE A 81 -5.94 25.91 -19.64
N GLN A 82 -6.69 25.18 -20.47
CA GLN A 82 -6.41 23.80 -20.84
C GLN A 82 -5.87 23.75 -22.28
#